data_AF-A0A1C3PEJ2-F1
#
_entry.id   AF-A0A1C3PEJ2-F1
#
_cell.length_a   1.000
_cell.length_b   1.000
_cell.length_c   1.000
_cell.angle_alpha   90.00
_cell.angle_beta   90.00
_cell.angle_gamma   90.00
#
_symmetry.space_group_name_H-M   'P 1'
#
loop_
_entity.id
_entity.type
_entity.pdbx_description
1 polymer ?
#
loop_
_entity_poly.entity_id
_entity_poly.type
_entity_poly.pdbx_seq_one_letter_code
_entity_poly.pdbx_strand_id
1 'polypeptide(L)'
;MLVTDQLRSYGAAHREIMRSVEHRRSKYLNNRAENSHQPTRQRERARKGFRSPGAAQKFLSVFSAISPHFRPRRHRLTATDYRTEMTTRFVIWNEITGVPAAA
;
A
#
# COMPACT_ATOMS: atom_id res chain seq x y z
N MET A 1 0.40 7.23 21.22
CA MET A 1 1.58 6.36 21.39
C MET A 1 2.45 6.49 20.16
N LEU A 2 3.70 6.92 20.33
CA LEU A 2 4.71 6.97 19.28
C LEU A 2 5.52 5.67 19.32
N VAL A 3 5.69 5.02 18.17
CA VAL A 3 6.57 3.86 18.02
C VAL A 3 7.66 4.24 17.02
N THR A 4 8.92 4.13 17.44
CA THR A 4 10.07 4.33 16.55
C THR A 4 11.00 3.14 16.63
N ASP A 5 11.95 3.07 15.70
CA ASP A 5 13.10 2.21 15.87
C ASP A 5 13.94 2.64 17.10
N GLN A 6 15.02 1.90 17.36
CA GLN A 6 15.85 2.09 18.55
C GLN A 6 16.95 3.14 18.38
N LEU A 7 16.89 3.99 17.34
CA LEU A 7 17.87 5.07 17.16
C LEU A 7 17.79 6.08 18.31
N ARG A 8 18.95 6.42 18.88
CA ARG A 8 19.06 7.34 20.04
C ARG A 8 18.55 8.75 19.72
N SER A 9 18.64 9.19 18.47
CA SER A 9 18.16 10.48 18.00
C SER A 9 16.65 10.67 18.22
N TYR A 10 15.84 9.63 18.05
CA TYR A 10 14.39 9.73 18.25
C TYR A 10 13.99 9.95 19.70
N GLY A 11 14.74 9.37 20.66
CA GLY A 11 14.51 9.63 22.07
C GLY A 11 14.90 11.05 22.51
N ALA A 12 15.78 11.72 21.77
CA ALA A 12 16.07 13.14 21.98
C ALA A 12 14.95 14.01 21.40
N ALA A 13 14.58 13.79 20.14
CA ALA A 13 13.50 14.52 19.46
C ALA A 13 12.14 14.36 20.16
N HIS A 14 11.84 13.18 20.68
CA HIS A 14 10.62 12.92 21.45
C HIS A 14 10.53 13.79 22.71
N ARG A 15 11.63 13.96 23.45
CA ARG A 15 11.68 14.80 24.66
C ARG A 15 11.48 16.28 24.36
N GLU A 16 11.92 16.73 23.19
CA GLU A 16 11.84 18.11 22.76
C GLU A 16 10.46 18.47 22.20
N ILE A 17 9.89 17.60 21.34
CA ILE A 17 8.72 17.95 20.52
C ILE A 17 7.43 17.26 21.00
N MET A 18 7.52 16.06 21.58
CA MET A 18 6.34 15.22 21.87
C MET A 18 6.38 14.60 23.28
N ARG A 19 6.86 15.35 24.28
CA ARG A 19 7.13 14.83 25.64
C ARG A 19 5.91 14.20 26.32
N SER A 20 4.69 14.64 25.99
CA SER A 20 3.43 14.14 26.55
C SER A 20 2.96 12.81 25.93
N VAL A 21 3.52 12.40 24.79
CA VAL A 21 3.12 11.19 24.09
C VAL A 21 3.92 10.00 24.61
N GLU A 22 3.28 8.90 24.99
CA GLU A 22 4.00 7.67 25.33
C GLU A 22 4.87 7.20 24.15
N HIS A 23 6.18 7.05 24.39
CA HIS A 23 7.15 6.56 23.41
C HIS A 23 7.54 5.11 23.68
N ARG A 24 7.31 4.22 22.72
CA ARG A 24 7.70 2.80 22.79
C ARG A 24 8.76 2.46 21.75
N ARG A 25 9.78 1.70 22.17
CA ARG A 25 10.92 1.25 21.34
C ARG A 25 10.96 -0.27 21.13
N SER A 26 9.81 -0.93 21.26
CA SER A 26 9.71 -2.39 21.09
C SER A 26 9.90 -2.77 19.63
N LYS A 27 10.82 -3.70 19.36
CA LYS A 27 11.07 -4.26 18.03
C LYS A 27 9.78 -4.78 17.37
N TYR A 28 8.93 -5.47 18.13
CA TYR A 28 7.68 -6.01 17.62
C TYR A 28 6.67 -4.92 17.22
N LEU A 29 6.55 -3.86 18.03
CA LEU A 29 5.67 -2.75 17.71
C LEU A 29 6.17 -1.98 16.48
N ASN A 30 7.48 -1.77 16.38
CA ASN A 30 8.07 -1.10 15.22
C ASN A 30 7.88 -1.93 13.95
N ASN A 31 8.15 -3.24 14.01
CA ASN A 31 7.89 -4.15 12.89
C ASN A 31 6.42 -4.16 12.47
N ARG A 32 5.48 -4.09 13.42
CA ARG A 32 4.05 -4.01 13.13
C ARG A 32 3.70 -2.69 12.44
N ALA A 33 4.24 -1.57 12.91
CA ALA A 33 4.04 -0.26 12.29
C ALA A 33 4.59 -0.24 10.86
N GLU A 34 5.83 -0.69 10.67
CA GLU A 34 6.49 -0.81 9.35
C GLU A 34 5.73 -1.75 8.40
N ASN A 35 5.26 -2.89 8.90
CA ASN A 35 4.48 -3.84 8.10
C ASN A 35 3.11 -3.29 7.72
N SER A 36 2.52 -2.39 8.52
CA SER A 36 1.26 -1.74 8.14
C SER A 36 1.41 -0.85 6.89
N HIS A 37 2.63 -0.40 6.59
CA HIS A 37 2.96 0.39 5.40
C HIS A 37 3.31 -0.47 4.18
N GLN A 38 3.42 -1.80 4.30
CA GLN A 38 3.77 -2.69 3.19
C GLN A 38 2.84 -2.53 1.96
N PRO A 39 1.50 -2.43 2.10
CA PRO A 39 0.63 -2.21 0.95
C PRO A 39 0.99 -0.91 0.20
N THR A 40 1.26 0.17 0.92
CA THR A 40 1.66 1.46 0.34
C THR A 40 3.02 1.35 -0.36
N ARG A 41 4.03 0.75 0.28
CA ARG A 41 5.34 0.52 -0.34
C ARG A 41 5.26 -0.38 -1.57
N GLN A 42 4.39 -1.38 -1.59
CA GLN A 42 4.19 -2.24 -2.75
C GLN A 42 3.61 -1.45 -3.93
N ARG A 43 2.64 -0.57 -3.66
CA ARG A 43 2.04 0.33 -4.66
C ARG A 43 3.06 1.32 -5.21
N GLU A 44 3.89 1.86 -4.33
CA GLU A 44 5.00 2.72 -4.74
C GLU A 44 6.01 1.96 -5.57
N ARG A 45 6.48 0.78 -5.15
CA ARG A 45 7.45 -0.02 -5.92
C ARG A 45 6.96 -0.42 -7.30
N ALA A 46 5.64 -0.63 -7.48
CA ALA A 46 5.06 -0.89 -8.80
C ALA A 46 5.31 0.25 -9.79
N ARG A 47 5.48 1.49 -9.30
CA ARG A 47 5.92 2.65 -10.08
C ARG A 47 7.33 3.04 -9.61
N LYS A 48 8.38 2.65 -10.34
CA LYS A 48 9.83 2.89 -10.05
C LYS A 48 10.20 4.32 -9.53
N GLY A 49 9.77 4.69 -8.34
CA GLY A 49 9.85 6.05 -7.77
C GLY A 49 8.76 7.03 -8.24
N PHE A 50 8.43 7.99 -7.36
CA PHE A 50 7.70 9.21 -7.71
C PHE A 50 8.61 10.42 -7.58
N ARG A 51 8.49 11.38 -8.51
CA ARG A 51 9.26 12.63 -8.48
C ARG A 51 8.81 13.61 -7.40
N SER A 52 7.62 13.41 -6.81
CA SER A 52 7.13 14.23 -5.69
C SER A 52 6.14 13.45 -4.80
N PRO A 53 6.03 13.83 -3.50
CA PRO A 53 5.03 13.27 -2.59
C PRO A 53 3.59 13.47 -3.09
N GLY A 54 3.28 14.64 -3.67
CA GLY A 54 1.95 14.91 -4.21
C GLY A 54 1.57 13.99 -5.38
N ALA A 55 2.54 13.62 -6.23
CA ALA A 55 2.32 12.65 -7.30
C ALA A 55 2.09 11.23 -6.73
N ALA A 56 2.83 10.85 -5.69
CA ALA A 56 2.60 9.60 -4.98
C ALA A 56 1.20 9.55 -4.36
N GLN A 57 0.78 10.62 -3.69
CA GLN A 57 -0.54 10.69 -3.04
C GLN A 57 -1.69 10.57 -4.04
N LYS A 58 -1.64 11.31 -5.15
CA LYS A 58 -2.65 11.21 -6.22
C LYS A 58 -2.73 9.79 -6.78
N PHE A 59 -1.56 9.18 -7.04
CA PHE A 59 -1.51 7.80 -7.50
C PHE A 59 -2.10 6.84 -6.47
N LEU A 60 -1.67 6.91 -5.20
CA LEU A 60 -2.13 6.02 -4.15
C LEU A 60 -3.64 6.13 -3.93
N SER A 61 -4.21 7.33 -4.02
CA SER A 61 -5.65 7.57 -3.92
C SER A 61 -6.41 6.79 -5.00
N VAL A 62 -6.07 6.99 -6.28
CA VAL A 62 -6.73 6.29 -7.40
C VAL A 62 -6.45 4.78 -7.37
N PHE A 63 -5.19 4.39 -7.16
CA PHE A 63 -4.78 2.99 -7.15
C PHE A 63 -5.44 2.21 -6.00
N SER A 64 -5.74 2.86 -4.88
CA SER A 64 -6.42 2.20 -3.75
C SER A 64 -7.82 1.72 -4.10
N ALA A 65 -8.54 2.42 -4.99
CA ALA A 65 -9.85 2.03 -5.48
C ALA A 65 -9.77 0.93 -6.55
N ILE A 66 -8.76 0.97 -7.43
CA ILE A 66 -8.64 0.04 -8.57
C ILE A 66 -8.03 -1.30 -8.14
N SER A 67 -7.03 -1.28 -7.25
CA SER A 67 -6.25 -2.47 -6.91
C SER A 67 -7.05 -3.67 -6.37
N PRO A 68 -8.09 -3.50 -5.54
CA PRO A 68 -8.91 -4.63 -5.07
C PRO A 68 -9.65 -5.34 -6.21
N HIS A 69 -10.06 -4.60 -7.25
CA HIS A 69 -10.70 -5.19 -8.44
C HIS A 69 -9.76 -6.17 -9.14
N PHE A 70 -8.47 -5.88 -9.25
CA PHE A 70 -7.52 -6.78 -9.92
C PHE A 70 -6.81 -7.79 -9.00
N ARG A 71 -7.22 -7.89 -7.73
CA ARG A 71 -6.62 -8.81 -6.75
C ARG A 71 -7.66 -9.72 -6.12
N PRO A 72 -8.34 -10.58 -6.93
CA PRO A 72 -9.19 -11.62 -6.37
C PRO A 72 -8.36 -12.55 -5.48
N ARG A 73 -8.99 -13.15 -4.47
CA ARG A 73 -8.32 -14.01 -3.48
C ARG A 73 -7.81 -15.29 -4.13
N ARG A 74 -6.64 -15.23 -4.79
CA ARG A 74 -6.05 -16.32 -5.58
C ARG A 74 -5.95 -17.64 -4.81
N HIS A 75 -5.71 -17.59 -3.50
CA HIS A 75 -5.66 -18.78 -2.63
C HIS A 75 -7.01 -19.52 -2.49
N ARG A 76 -8.11 -18.96 -3.01
CA ARG A 76 -9.45 -19.56 -2.99
C ARG A 76 -9.91 -20.05 -4.36
N LEU A 77 -9.11 -19.86 -5.39
CA LEU A 77 -9.48 -20.14 -6.78
C LEU A 77 -8.53 -21.17 -7.37
N THR A 78 -9.05 -22.06 -8.21
CA THR A 78 -8.19 -22.87 -9.08
C THR A 78 -7.50 -21.97 -10.12
N ALA A 79 -6.47 -22.49 -10.77
CA ALA A 79 -5.78 -21.74 -11.83
C ALA A 79 -6.73 -21.37 -12.99
N THR A 80 -7.70 -22.25 -13.31
CA THR A 80 -8.69 -22.00 -14.37
C THR A 80 -9.68 -20.93 -13.94
N ASP A 81 -10.27 -21.04 -12.75
CA ASP A 81 -11.24 -20.06 -12.24
C ASP A 81 -10.61 -18.67 -12.11
N TYR A 82 -9.36 -18.61 -11.66
CA TYR A 82 -8.62 -17.35 -11.59
C TYR A 82 -8.47 -16.69 -12.96
N ARG A 83 -8.17 -17.45 -14.02
CA ARG A 83 -8.05 -16.91 -15.38
C ARG A 83 -9.39 -16.39 -15.89
N THR A 84 -10.45 -17.18 -15.74
CA THR A 84 -11.81 -16.79 -16.14
C THR A 84 -12.25 -15.51 -15.42
N GLU A 85 -12.05 -15.46 -14.09
CA GLU A 85 -12.37 -14.29 -13.27
C GLU A 85 -11.61 -13.05 -13.72
N MET A 86 -10.31 -13.18 -14.02
CA MET A 86 -9.49 -12.07 -14.50
C MET A 86 -9.96 -11.59 -15.88
N THR A 87 -10.31 -12.49 -16.80
CA THR A 87 -10.86 -12.13 -18.12
C THR A 87 -12.13 -11.30 -17.96
N THR A 88 -13.08 -11.75 -17.16
CA THR A 88 -14.33 -11.01 -16.88
C THR A 88 -14.05 -9.63 -16.28
N ARG A 89 -13.15 -9.55 -15.29
CA ARG A 89 -12.78 -8.28 -14.66
C ARG A 89 -12.13 -7.29 -15.62
N PHE A 90 -11.36 -7.77 -16.60
CA PHE A 90 -10.79 -6.93 -17.66
C PHE A 90 -11.86 -6.45 -18.66
N VAL A 91 -12.83 -7.28 -19.02
CA VAL A 91 -13.97 -6.85 -19.86
C VAL A 91 -14.73 -5.70 -19.18
N ILE A 92 -15.14 -5.88 -17.92
CA ILE A 92 -15.82 -4.85 -17.13
C ILE A 92 -14.98 -3.58 -17.03
N TRP A 93 -13.66 -3.72 -16.84
CA TRP A 93 -12.77 -2.57 -16.77
C TRP A 93 -12.73 -1.78 -18.09
N ASN A 94 -12.65 -2.46 -19.22
CA ASN A 94 -12.62 -1.82 -20.54
C ASN A 94 -13.94 -1.11 -20.84
N GLU A 95 -15.08 -1.70 -20.45
CA GLU A 95 -16.40 -1.07 -20.55
C GLU A 95 -16.47 0.23 -19.74
N ILE A 96 -16.04 0.20 -18.48
CA ILE A 96 -16.09 1.36 -17.58
C ILE A 96 -15.13 2.48 -18.04
N THR A 97 -13.95 2.10 -18.54
CA THR A 97 -12.91 3.08 -18.93
C THR A 97 -13.01 3.56 -20.36
N GLY A 98 -13.86 2.95 -21.20
CA GLY A 98 -13.99 3.29 -22.62
C GLY A 98 -12.72 2.99 -23.43
N VAL A 99 -11.81 2.18 -22.90
CA VAL A 99 -10.58 1.77 -23.61
C VAL A 99 -10.91 0.52 -24.43
N PRO A 100 -10.74 0.53 -25.76
CA PRO A 100 -10.96 -0.67 -26.57
C PRO A 100 -10.04 -1.79 -26.08
N ALA A 101 -10.58 -3.01 -26.01
CA ALA A 101 -9.77 -4.19 -25.66
C ALA A 101 -8.55 -4.23 -26.58
N ALA A 102 -7.35 -4.27 -26.02
CA ALA A 102 -6.12 -4.37 -26.79
C ALA A 102 -6.19 -5.64 -27.66
N ALA A 103 -6.09 -5.45 -28.98
CA ALA A 103 -6.08 -6.51 -29.98
C ALA A 103 -4.84 -7.40 -29.87
#